data_AF-A0A533RS00-F1
#
_entry.id   AF-A0A533RS00-F1
#
_cell.length_a   1.000
_cell.length_b   1.000
_cell.length_c   1.000
_cell.angle_alpha   90.00
_cell.angle_beta   90.00
_cell.angle_gamma   90.00
#
_symmetry.space_group_name_H-M   'P 1'
#
loop_
_entity.id
_entity.type
_entity.pdbx_description
1 polymer ?
#
loop_
_entity_poly.entity_id
_entity_poly.type
_entity_poly.pdbx_seq_one_letter_code
_entity_poly.pdbx_strand_id
1 'polypeptide(L)' 'VYTMQIGGPAAAKVVACKVHPMKTGKETSIAEIVEKLQDVLRGNPPPWLRKAMNKDGATSFLED' A
#
# COMPACT_ATOMS: atom_id res chain seq x y z
N VAL A 1 -3.58 0.94 2.75
CA VAL A 1 -3.70 0.89 4.23
C VAL A 1 -3.32 -0.50 4.71
N TYR A 2 -2.56 -0.64 5.80
CA TYR A 2 -2.27 -1.93 6.42
C TYR A 2 -3.16 -2.12 7.65
N THR A 3 -3.81 -3.28 7.76
CA THR A 3 -4.64 -3.62 8.91
C THR A 3 -4.41 -5.07 9.34
N MET A 4 -4.58 -5.38 10.63
CA MET A 4 -4.55 -6.77 11.09
C MET A 4 -5.75 -7.54 10.53
N GLN A 5 -6.92 -6.91 10.60
CA GLN A 5 -8.20 -7.42 10.08
C GLN A 5 -9.00 -6.27 9.48
N ILE A 6 -9.83 -6.57 8.50
CA ILE A 6 -10.80 -5.63 7.92
C ILE A 6 -11.99 -6.43 7.39
N GLY A 7 -13.21 -6.00 7.71
CA GLY A 7 -14.44 -6.62 7.21
C GLY A 7 -14.75 -6.20 5.77
N GLY A 8 -15.51 -7.02 5.05
CA GLY A 8 -15.86 -6.79 3.64
C GLY A 8 -16.45 -5.40 3.34
N PRO A 9 -17.47 -4.92 4.08
CA PRO A 9 -18.03 -3.58 3.85
C PRO A 9 -17.03 -2.44 4.06
N ALA A 10 -16.17 -2.55 5.08
CA ALA A 10 -15.14 -1.55 5.34
C ALA A 10 -14.05 -1.57 4.26
N ALA A 11 -13.61 -2.76 3.82
CA ALA A 11 -12.68 -2.91 2.72
C ALA A 11 -13.23 -2.31 1.43
N ALA A 12 -14.51 -2.56 1.11
CA ALA A 12 -15.16 -1.98 -0.06
C ALA A 12 -15.16 -0.45 -0.04
N LYS A 13 -15.44 0.18 1.10
CA LYS A 13 -15.38 1.64 1.26
C LYS A 13 -13.98 2.19 1.00
N VAL A 14 -12.94 1.55 1.54
CA VAL A 14 -11.54 1.96 1.35
C VAL A 14 -11.10 1.80 -0.11
N VAL A 15 -11.50 0.71 -0.76
CA VAL A 15 -11.26 0.49 -2.19
C VAL A 15 -11.95 1.54 -3.05
N ALA A 16 -13.18 1.94 -2.71
CA ALA A 16 -13.90 3.01 -3.39
C ALA A 16 -13.15 4.36 -3.29
N CYS A 17 -12.41 4.59 -2.21
CA CYS A 17 -11.50 5.73 -2.04
C CYS A 17 -10.14 5.56 -2.76
N LYS A 18 -10.00 4.59 -3.68
CA LYS A 18 -8.76 4.27 -4.42
C LYS A 18 -7.59 3.84 -3.53
N VAL A 19 -7.86 3.35 -2.32
CA VAL A 19 -6.84 2.82 -1.41
C VAL A 19 -6.90 1.30 -1.44
N HIS A 20 -5.76 0.64 -1.67
CA HIS A 20 -5.66 -0.82 -1.58
C HIS A 20 -5.48 -1.25 -0.11
N PRO A 21 -6.43 -1.98 0.50
CA PRO A 21 -6.28 -2.50 1.85
C PRO A 21 -5.41 -3.78 1.86
N MET A 22 -4.44 -3.83 2.77
CA MET A 22 -3.52 -4.94 2.97
C MET A 22 -3.77 -5.54 4.35
N LYS A 23 -4.02 -6.85 4.41
CA LYS A 23 -4.32 -7.57 5.65
C LYS A 23 -3.11 -8.37 6.11
N THR A 24 -2.64 -8.15 7.34
CA THR A 24 -1.50 -8.92 7.90
C THR A 24 -1.93 -10.24 8.52
N GLY A 25 -3.17 -10.35 8.99
CA GLY A 25 -3.74 -11.57 9.57
C GLY A 25 -3.26 -11.87 11.00
N LYS A 26 -2.09 -11.35 11.40
CA LYS A 26 -1.45 -11.50 12.71
C LYS A 26 -0.95 -10.15 13.22
N GLU A 27 -0.68 -10.10 14.51
CA GLU A 27 0.06 -8.97 15.09
C GLU A 27 1.45 -8.91 14.45
N THR A 28 1.79 -7.74 13.92
CA THR A 28 3.04 -7.51 13.18
C THR A 28 3.52 -6.13 13.55
N SER A 29 4.81 -5.99 13.86
CA SER A 29 5.37 -4.69 14.20
C SER A 29 5.32 -3.76 13.00
N ILE A 30 5.21 -2.46 13.25
CA ILE A 30 5.21 -1.45 12.18
C ILE A 30 6.53 -1.52 11.40
N ALA A 31 7.67 -1.71 12.09
CA ALA A 31 8.98 -1.82 11.47
C ALA A 31 9.03 -2.97 10.44
N GLU A 32 8.52 -4.15 10.78
CA GLU A 32 8.48 -5.30 9.87
C GLU A 32 7.58 -5.04 8.64
N ILE A 33 6.45 -4.34 8.83
CA ILE A 33 5.57 -3.98 7.70
C ILE A 33 6.27 -3.00 6.76
N VAL A 34 6.96 -2.00 7.31
CA VAL A 34 7.69 -1.00 6.54
C VAL A 34 8.83 -1.67 5.75
N GLU A 35 9.59 -2.56 6.38
CA GLU A 35 10.68 -3.30 5.73
C GLU A 35 10.17 -4.13 4.54
N LYS A 36 9.10 -4.91 4.74
CA LYS A 36 8.49 -5.69 3.65
C LYS A 36 7.99 -4.82 2.51
N LEU A 37 7.39 -3.67 2.81
CA LEU A 37 6.96 -2.73 1.78
C LEU A 37 8.15 -2.20 0.98
N GLN A 38 9.26 -1.86 1.65
CA GLN A 38 10.48 -1.42 0.97
C GLN A 38 11.05 -2.51 0.06
N ASP A 39 11.04 -3.78 0.48
CA ASP A 39 11.46 -4.90 -0.36
C ASP A 39 10.59 -5.07 -1.60
N VAL A 40 9.27 -4.95 -1.46
CA VAL A 40 8.33 -4.99 -2.59
C VAL A 40 8.59 -3.83 -3.57
N LEU A 41 8.92 -2.64 -3.05
CA LEU A 41 9.25 -1.47 -3.86
C LEU A 41 10.59 -1.62 -4.59
N ARG A 42 11.61 -2.22 -3.96
CA ARG A 42 12.93 -2.47 -4.56
C ARG A 42 12.92 -3.59 -5.59
N GLY A 43 12.11 -4.62 -5.37
CA GLY A 43 12.02 -5.79 -6.23
C GLY A 43 11.09 -5.57 -7.41
N ASN A 44 10.02 -6.36 -7.48
CA ASN A 44 9.03 -6.28 -8.54
C ASN A 44 7.67 -5.86 -7.96
N PRO A 45 7.35 -4.55 -7.94
CA PRO A 45 6.12 -4.08 -7.33
C PRO A 45 4.89 -4.67 -8.04
N PRO A 46 3.80 -5.00 -7.33
CA PRO A 46 2.62 -5.60 -7.93
C PRO A 46 1.98 -4.67 -8.97
N PRO A 47 1.21 -5.20 -9.95
CA PRO A 47 0.67 -4.40 -11.06
C PRO A 47 -0.12 -3.15 -10.64
N TRP A 48 -0.89 -3.24 -9.54
CA TRP A 48 -1.65 -2.10 -9.02
C TRP A 48 -0.73 -1.00 -8.47
N LEU A 49 0.38 -1.36 -7.83
CA LEU A 49 1.35 -0.44 -7.25
C LEU A 49 2.21 0.19 -8.35
N ARG A 50 2.68 -0.62 -9.31
CA ARG A 50 3.39 -0.10 -10.50
C ARG A 50 2.51 0.89 -11.27
N LYS A 51 1.23 0.56 -11.46
CA LYS A 51 0.28 1.47 -12.12
C LYS A 51 0.09 2.76 -11.31
N ALA A 52 0.03 2.70 -9.99
CA ALA A 52 -0.09 3.88 -9.14
C ALA A 52 1.18 4.77 -9.20
N MET A 53 2.37 4.17 -9.07
CA MET A 53 3.65 4.89 -9.16
C MET A 53 3.85 5.60 -10.50
N ASN A 54 3.39 4.98 -11.60
CA ASN A 54 3.52 5.56 -12.94
C ASN A 54 2.39 6.53 -13.31
N LYS A 55 1.32 6.61 -12.50
CA LYS A 55 0.16 7.47 -12.79
C LYS A 55 0.42 8.94 -12.44
N ASP A 56 1.30 9.20 -11.48
CA ASP A 56 1.63 10.53 -10.95
C ASP A 56 3.07 10.93 -11.33
N GLY A 57 3.52 10.64 -12.57
CA GLY A 57 4.88 10.91 -13.06
C GLY A 57 5.35 12.38 -13.08
N ALA A 58 4.75 13.28 -12.29
CA ALA A 58 5.14 14.67 -12.11
C ALA A 58 4.84 15.22 -10.70
N THR A 59 5.15 14.47 -9.64
CA THR A 59 5.42 15.09 -8.34
C THR A 59 6.79 14.65 -7.87
N SER A 60 7.79 15.45 -8.25
CA SER A 60 9.05 15.51 -7.53
C SER A 60 8.72 15.76 -6.06
N PHE A 61 9.01 14.80 -5.19
CA PHE A 61 8.94 15.00 -3.74
C PHE A 61 10.04 15.96 -3.22
N LEU A 62 10.79 16.61 -4.13
CA LEU A 62 11.85 17.57 -3.89
C LEU A 62 11.57 18.94 -4.54
N GLU A 63 10.31 19.32 -4.74
CA GLU A 63 9.96 20.72 -5.03
C GLU A 63 9.40 21.38 -3.75
N ASP A 64 10.31 22.12 -3.09
CA ASP A 64 10.23 23.03 -1.92
C ASP A 64 9.68 22.51 -0.57
#